data_AF-A0A969G707-F1
#
_entry.id   AF-A0A969G707-F1
#
_cell.length_a   1.000
_cell.length_b   1.000
_cell.length_c   1.000
_cell.angle_alpha   90.00
_cell.angle_beta   90.00
_cell.angle_gamma   90.00
#
_symmetry.space_group_name_H-M   'P 1'
#
loop_
_entity.id
_entity.type
_entity.pdbx_description
1 polymer ?
#
loop_
_entity_poly.entity_id
_entity_poly.type
_entity_poly.pdbx_seq_one_letter_code
_entity_poly.pdbx_strand_id
1 'polypeptide(L)'
;MVIPEVGNISTDGNGRSLVPIITGGLLSFTISNNADRAASQDLVAIAIDGSGTFSILSTLGTAAGTPQGFAFNFSATRNFNSTDYNFALRDSRSGELSFLTAVPNGTGFDLTGNGVKVTASTTAQPGITEELTLLGNTAEAIGLGGLVNPGTGNPFTIKIDATLHRESAFNNQVGFYLANRQGGIIDPLTGQVVAGLNGDRSTYLASVVNNAVFSGDVANNASGSMADSTVEVSSAIDLSNAVLLPFLVVDTNLAGVNTTTFENIYVATLGLNADNGTDHVRLLGDNVFGFEDLARGGDNDFDDIIVKVNSINVV
;
A
#
# COMPACT_ATOMS: atom_id res chain seq x y z
N MET A 1 6.71 -7.02 -7.27
CA MET A 1 7.61 -5.85 -7.14
C MET A 1 6.91 -4.59 -7.66
N VAL A 2 6.53 -3.69 -6.75
CA VAL A 2 5.85 -2.43 -7.10
C VAL A 2 6.88 -1.33 -7.23
N ILE A 3 7.01 -0.73 -8.40
CA ILE A 3 7.92 0.39 -8.63
C ILE A 3 7.04 1.65 -8.68
N PRO A 4 7.19 2.63 -7.77
CA PRO A 4 6.46 3.89 -7.90
C PRO A 4 6.70 4.48 -9.29
N GLU A 5 5.63 4.97 -9.93
CA GLU A 5 5.73 5.59 -11.25
C GLU A 5 5.74 7.11 -11.10
N VAL A 6 6.80 7.72 -11.61
CA VAL A 6 6.90 9.18 -11.71
C VAL A 6 6.35 9.57 -13.06
N GLY A 7 5.30 10.38 -13.05
CA GLY A 7 4.70 10.87 -14.28
C GLY A 7 5.52 11.95 -14.98
N ASN A 8 4.92 12.56 -16.00
CA ASN A 8 5.56 13.65 -16.73
C ASN A 8 5.76 14.87 -15.82
N ILE A 9 7.01 15.13 -15.45
CA ILE A 9 7.38 16.33 -14.69
C ILE A 9 6.99 17.56 -15.49
N SER A 10 6.26 18.47 -14.86
CA SER A 10 5.75 19.71 -15.46
C SER A 10 6.16 20.92 -14.60
N THR A 11 5.49 22.05 -14.76
CA THR A 11 5.73 23.25 -13.96
C THR A 11 4.45 23.79 -13.36
N ASP A 12 4.50 24.26 -12.12
CA ASP A 12 3.38 24.98 -11.49
C ASP A 12 3.19 26.39 -12.09
N GLY A 13 2.17 27.12 -11.62
CA GLY A 13 1.89 28.49 -12.06
C GLY A 13 3.00 29.51 -11.75
N ASN A 14 4.01 29.13 -10.96
CA ASN A 14 5.19 29.94 -10.62
C ASN A 14 6.46 29.45 -11.36
N GLY A 15 6.34 28.50 -12.28
CA GLY A 15 7.46 27.95 -13.04
C GLY A 15 8.33 26.95 -12.28
N ARG A 16 7.85 26.42 -11.14
CA ARG A 16 8.58 25.45 -10.31
C ARG A 16 8.30 24.03 -10.80
N SER A 17 9.31 23.15 -10.75
CA SER A 17 9.14 21.75 -11.16
C SER A 17 8.06 21.06 -10.33
N LEU A 18 7.10 20.47 -11.05
CA LEU A 18 5.98 19.70 -10.53
C LEU A 18 6.25 18.23 -10.81
N VAL A 19 6.43 17.42 -9.77
CA VAL A 19 6.67 15.99 -9.90
C VAL A 19 5.39 15.23 -9.55
N PRO A 20 4.71 14.63 -10.54
CA PRO A 20 3.57 13.77 -10.30
C PRO A 20 4.03 12.39 -9.82
N ILE A 21 3.51 11.95 -8.68
CA ILE A 21 3.66 10.58 -8.16
C ILE A 21 2.38 9.83 -8.51
N ILE A 22 2.43 9.03 -9.58
CA ILE A 22 1.26 8.37 -10.18
C ILE A 22 0.81 7.18 -9.33
N THR A 23 1.77 6.41 -8.84
CA THR A 23 1.55 5.22 -8.02
C THR A 23 2.38 5.39 -6.76
N GLY A 24 1.73 5.41 -5.59
CA GLY A 24 2.45 5.54 -4.34
C GLY A 24 3.45 4.38 -4.15
N GLY A 25 4.53 4.69 -3.43
CA GLY A 25 5.63 3.76 -3.21
C GLY A 25 6.80 4.44 -2.52
N LEU A 26 7.82 3.64 -2.23
CA LEU A 26 9.02 4.06 -1.52
C LEU A 26 9.98 4.79 -2.48
N LEU A 27 10.08 6.11 -2.36
CA LEU A 27 11.14 6.88 -3.02
C LEU A 27 12.37 6.96 -2.12
N SER A 28 13.50 6.48 -2.61
CA SER A 28 14.81 6.59 -1.96
C SER A 28 15.56 7.80 -2.50
N PHE A 29 15.89 8.74 -1.62
CA PHE A 29 16.63 9.96 -1.99
C PHE A 29 18.10 9.80 -1.63
N THR A 30 19.00 9.95 -2.61
CA THR A 30 20.47 9.96 -2.42
C THR A 30 21.02 11.32 -2.82
N ILE A 31 21.85 11.92 -1.98
CA ILE A 31 22.40 13.27 -2.23
C ILE A 31 23.85 13.13 -2.69
N SER A 32 24.19 13.76 -3.80
CA SER A 32 25.54 13.78 -4.37
C SER A 32 25.92 15.24 -4.68
N ASN A 33 27.15 15.65 -4.37
CA ASN A 33 27.62 17.05 -4.45
C ASN A 33 26.80 18.05 -3.61
N ASN A 34 27.37 18.46 -2.47
CA ASN A 34 26.99 19.69 -1.78
C ASN A 34 28.24 20.58 -1.70
N ALA A 35 28.61 21.18 -2.82
CA ALA A 35 29.91 21.85 -2.93
C ALA A 35 29.97 23.20 -2.19
N ASP A 36 28.84 23.86 -1.88
CA ASP A 36 28.87 25.28 -1.48
C ASP A 36 27.81 25.77 -0.46
N ARG A 37 27.04 24.94 0.28
CA ARG A 37 26.01 25.46 1.21
C ARG A 37 25.92 24.83 2.61
N ALA A 38 25.45 25.68 3.53
CA ALA A 38 25.64 25.66 4.98
C ALA A 38 24.86 24.58 5.76
N ALA A 39 25.37 24.27 6.97
CA ALA A 39 24.86 23.30 7.95
C ALA A 39 23.49 23.66 8.59
N SER A 40 22.56 24.25 7.83
CA SER A 40 21.26 24.73 8.30
C SER A 40 20.16 24.59 7.25
N GLN A 41 20.17 23.55 6.41
CA GLN A 41 19.14 23.35 5.38
C GLN A 41 18.41 22.02 5.56
N ASP A 42 17.14 21.98 5.21
CA ASP A 42 16.31 20.78 5.13
C ASP A 42 15.88 20.54 3.68
N LEU A 43 15.99 19.30 3.19
CA LEU A 43 15.32 18.89 1.96
C LEU A 43 13.87 18.58 2.30
N VAL A 44 12.96 19.32 1.67
CA VAL A 44 11.52 19.22 1.91
C VAL A 44 10.78 18.89 0.62
N ALA A 45 9.74 18.07 0.74
CA ALA A 45 8.67 17.98 -0.26
C ALA A 45 7.52 18.89 0.17
N ILE A 46 6.90 19.52 -0.81
CA ILE A 46 5.87 20.51 -0.63
C ILE A 46 4.68 20.07 -1.47
N ALA A 47 3.57 19.73 -0.81
CA ALA A 47 2.31 19.42 -1.47
C ALA A 47 1.67 20.72 -1.99
N ILE A 48 1.00 20.63 -3.13
CA ILE A 48 0.55 21.81 -3.90
C ILE A 48 -0.89 22.21 -3.60
N ASP A 49 -1.62 21.41 -2.83
CA ASP A 49 -3.03 21.63 -2.47
C ASP A 49 -3.34 22.93 -1.70
N GLY A 50 -2.35 23.80 -1.53
CA GLY A 50 -2.50 25.12 -0.91
C GLY A 50 -2.58 25.06 0.61
N SER A 51 -2.46 23.89 1.23
CA SER A 51 -2.46 23.75 2.69
C SER A 51 -1.21 24.34 3.36
N GLY A 52 -0.16 24.63 2.59
CA GLY A 52 1.12 25.10 3.12
C GLY A 52 1.88 24.02 3.91
N THR A 53 1.45 22.76 3.82
CA THR A 53 2.04 21.65 4.56
C THR A 53 3.35 21.20 3.92
N PHE A 54 4.41 21.15 4.72
CA PHE A 54 5.73 20.64 4.31
C PHE A 54 5.93 19.23 4.87
N SER A 55 6.41 18.30 4.05
CA SER A 55 6.98 17.05 4.53
C SER A 55 8.50 17.16 4.52
N ILE A 56 9.13 17.08 5.71
CA ILE A 56 10.59 17.06 5.81
C ILE A 56 11.08 15.67 5.37
N LEU A 57 11.70 15.62 4.19
CA LEU A 57 12.24 14.37 3.64
C LEU A 57 13.57 14.03 4.30
N SER A 58 14.39 15.06 4.50
CA SER A 58 15.68 14.97 5.16
C SER A 58 16.06 16.31 5.76
N THR A 59 16.77 16.30 6.87
CA THR A 59 17.58 17.45 7.27
C THR A 59 18.93 17.33 6.59
N LEU A 60 19.29 18.31 5.75
CA LEU A 60 20.60 18.38 5.11
C LEU A 60 21.60 19.00 6.09
N GLY A 61 21.94 18.18 7.09
CA GLY A 61 23.13 18.30 7.93
C GLY A 61 22.91 18.79 9.37
N THR A 62 23.38 17.99 10.34
CA THR A 62 24.35 18.48 11.32
C THR A 62 25.75 18.14 10.80
N ALA A 63 26.17 18.80 9.73
CA ALA A 63 27.54 18.66 9.20
C ALA A 63 28.46 19.71 9.84
N ALA A 64 28.36 19.87 11.16
CA ALA A 64 29.34 20.65 11.91
C ALA A 64 30.69 19.93 11.80
N GLY A 65 31.53 20.37 10.86
CA GLY A 65 32.88 19.83 10.64
C GLY A 65 33.12 19.06 9.33
N THR A 66 32.17 18.95 8.40
CA THR A 66 32.48 18.35 7.08
C THR A 66 33.19 19.36 6.17
N PRO A 67 34.38 19.03 5.64
CA PRO A 67 35.11 19.91 4.70
C PRO A 67 34.34 20.15 3.40
N GLN A 68 34.64 21.28 2.74
CA GLN A 68 34.18 21.57 1.38
C GLN A 68 34.55 20.42 0.43
N GLY A 69 33.59 19.96 -0.38
CA GLY A 69 33.80 18.85 -1.33
C GLY A 69 33.60 17.43 -0.77
N PHE A 70 33.06 17.27 0.45
CA PHE A 70 32.78 15.95 1.01
C PHE A 70 31.40 15.42 0.55
N ALA A 71 31.39 14.25 -0.09
CA ALA A 71 30.16 13.54 -0.42
C ALA A 71 29.62 12.81 0.83
N PHE A 72 28.34 12.98 1.14
CA PHE A 72 27.66 12.15 2.14
C PHE A 72 26.46 11.47 1.49
N ASN A 73 26.31 10.18 1.73
CA ASN A 73 25.15 9.42 1.28
C ASN A 73 24.13 9.46 2.40
N PHE A 74 23.08 10.27 2.23
CA PHE A 74 21.86 10.15 3.01
C PHE A 74 20.86 9.35 2.18
N SER A 75 20.15 8.42 2.82
CA SER A 75 19.01 7.71 2.24
C SER A 75 17.80 7.87 3.15
N ALA A 76 16.77 8.56 2.67
CA ALA A 76 15.44 8.47 3.25
C ALA A 76 14.52 7.77 2.28
N THR A 77 13.63 6.97 2.85
CA THR A 77 12.49 6.43 2.14
C THR A 77 11.23 7.14 2.61
N ARG A 78 10.43 7.64 1.67
CA ARG A 78 9.18 8.35 1.98
C ARG A 78 8.06 7.83 1.11
N ASN A 79 6.91 7.62 1.74
CA ASN A 79 5.65 7.46 1.03
C ASN A 79 5.00 8.84 0.88
N PHE A 80 4.48 9.09 -0.31
CA PHE A 80 3.88 10.36 -0.69
C PHE A 80 2.38 10.13 -0.89
N ASN A 81 1.58 10.93 -0.21
CA ASN A 81 0.11 10.82 -0.15
C ASN A 81 -0.61 11.76 -1.13
N SER A 82 0.06 12.82 -1.59
CA SER A 82 -0.44 13.69 -2.64
C SER A 82 0.00 13.19 -4.02
N THR A 83 -0.71 13.60 -5.06
CA THR A 83 -0.33 13.27 -6.44
C THR A 83 0.84 14.10 -6.93
N ASP A 84 1.12 15.26 -6.32
CA ASP A 84 1.91 16.30 -6.94
C ASP A 84 2.77 17.07 -5.93
N TYR A 85 4.09 17.10 -6.17
CA TYR A 85 5.05 17.76 -5.27
C TYR A 85 6.00 18.72 -5.95
N ASN A 86 6.29 19.83 -5.26
CA ASN A 86 7.53 20.58 -5.46
C ASN A 86 8.57 20.14 -4.42
N PHE A 87 9.84 20.27 -4.79
CA PHE A 87 10.96 20.01 -3.88
C PHE A 87 11.77 21.28 -3.66
N ALA A 88 12.18 21.52 -2.43
CA ALA A 88 12.97 22.70 -2.09
C ALA A 88 13.97 22.40 -0.98
N LEU A 89 14.98 23.27 -0.89
CA LEU A 89 15.79 23.42 0.31
C LEU A 89 15.14 24.49 1.19
N ARG A 90 14.82 24.14 2.43
CA ARG A 90 14.36 25.10 3.45
C ARG A 90 15.52 25.50 4.32
N ASP A 91 15.80 26.79 4.48
CA ASP A 91 16.71 27.26 5.52
C ASP A 91 16.07 27.04 6.90
N SER A 92 16.74 26.30 7.77
CA SER A 92 16.22 25.89 9.07
C SER A 92 16.14 27.03 10.08
N ARG A 93 16.75 28.20 9.79
CA ARG A 93 16.73 29.39 10.65
C ARG A 93 15.72 30.42 10.15
N SER A 94 15.74 30.75 8.85
CA SER A 94 14.87 31.75 8.26
C SER A 94 13.55 31.18 7.74
N GLY A 95 13.48 29.88 7.49
CA GLY A 95 12.34 29.22 6.84
C GLY A 95 12.27 29.46 5.32
N GLU A 96 13.24 30.16 4.74
CA GLU A 96 13.24 30.50 3.31
C GLU A 96 13.37 29.25 2.44
N LEU A 97 12.61 29.21 1.34
CA LEU A 97 12.56 28.09 0.41
C LEU A 97 13.31 28.39 -0.87
N SER A 98 14.23 27.50 -1.23
CA SER A 98 14.94 27.50 -2.51
C SER A 98 14.53 26.27 -3.31
N PHE A 99 13.62 26.45 -4.26
CA PHE A 99 13.06 25.36 -5.07
C PHE A 99 14.12 24.72 -5.98
N LEU A 100 14.00 23.40 -6.13
CA LEU A 100 14.88 22.58 -6.97
C LEU A 100 14.17 22.25 -8.28
N THR A 101 14.96 22.09 -9.34
CA THR A 101 14.52 21.61 -10.64
C THR A 101 14.55 20.08 -10.65
N ALA A 102 13.44 19.46 -11.02
CA ALA A 102 13.34 18.01 -11.16
C ALA A 102 13.48 17.59 -12.63
N VAL A 103 14.25 16.53 -12.90
CA VAL A 103 14.47 15.96 -14.23
C VAL A 103 14.30 14.44 -14.15
N PRO A 104 13.51 13.79 -15.03
CA PRO A 104 13.36 12.34 -14.99
C PRO A 104 14.69 11.62 -15.23
N ASN A 105 14.97 10.53 -14.52
CA ASN A 105 16.20 9.74 -14.65
C ASN A 105 15.96 8.25 -15.00
N GLY A 106 14.75 7.93 -15.50
CA GLY A 106 14.34 6.58 -15.92
C GLY A 106 13.86 5.66 -14.79
N THR A 107 14.36 5.84 -13.56
CA THR A 107 13.93 5.10 -12.36
C THR A 107 13.37 6.03 -11.29
N GLY A 108 12.94 7.23 -11.66
CA GLY A 108 12.61 8.30 -10.73
C GLY A 108 12.98 9.65 -11.31
N PHE A 109 13.58 10.52 -10.50
CA PHE A 109 14.00 11.85 -10.91
C PHE A 109 15.24 12.35 -10.17
N ASP A 110 16.02 13.18 -10.84
CA ASP A 110 17.09 13.97 -10.24
C ASP A 110 16.55 15.36 -9.87
N LEU A 111 16.84 15.82 -8.66
CA LEU A 111 16.67 17.20 -8.23
C LEU A 111 18.01 17.92 -8.34
N THR A 112 18.00 19.10 -8.96
CA THR A 112 19.17 19.96 -9.10
C THR A 112 18.83 21.39 -8.77
N GLY A 113 19.76 22.09 -8.13
CA GLY A 113 19.59 23.51 -7.79
C GLY A 113 20.40 23.88 -6.56
N ASN A 114 20.84 25.13 -6.49
CA ASN A 114 21.58 25.67 -5.34
C ASN A 114 22.80 24.83 -4.93
N GLY A 115 23.50 24.22 -5.91
CA GLY A 115 24.70 23.43 -5.66
C GLY A 115 24.45 22.04 -5.06
N VAL A 116 23.18 21.60 -4.98
CA VAL A 116 22.79 20.27 -4.54
C VAL A 116 22.34 19.44 -5.76
N LYS A 117 22.77 18.18 -5.81
CA LYS A 117 22.15 17.16 -6.65
C LYS A 117 21.57 16.04 -5.77
N VAL A 118 20.29 15.73 -5.95
CA VAL A 118 19.62 14.61 -5.29
C VAL A 118 19.13 13.66 -6.37
N THR A 119 19.42 12.37 -6.24
CA THR A 119 18.81 11.33 -7.06
C THR A 119 17.72 10.67 -6.24
N ALA A 120 16.48 10.83 -6.67
CA ALA A 120 15.34 10.08 -6.17
C ALA A 120 15.13 8.86 -7.07
N SER A 121 15.20 7.68 -6.48
CA SER A 121 14.93 6.42 -7.18
C SER A 121 13.72 5.74 -6.58
N THR A 122 12.89 5.23 -7.45
CA THR A 122 11.75 4.39 -7.14
C THR A 122 12.32 3.07 -6.66
N THR A 123 12.21 2.84 -5.36
CA THR A 123 12.61 1.55 -4.80
C THR A 123 11.41 0.66 -4.92
N ALA A 124 11.62 -0.50 -5.53
CA ALA A 124 10.74 -1.63 -5.37
C ALA A 124 10.24 -1.71 -3.93
N GLN A 125 8.94 -1.59 -3.69
CA GLN A 125 8.46 -2.11 -2.42
C GLN A 125 8.83 -3.60 -2.37
N PRO A 126 9.35 -4.09 -1.23
CA PRO A 126 9.40 -5.54 -0.99
C PRO A 126 8.03 -6.15 -1.30
N GLY A 127 7.97 -7.47 -1.50
CA GLY A 127 6.68 -8.16 -1.45
C GLY A 127 5.91 -7.65 -0.22
N ILE A 128 4.75 -7.06 -0.45
CA ILE A 128 3.83 -6.64 0.64
C ILE A 128 3.08 -7.86 1.16
N THR A 129 3.23 -8.99 0.47
CA THR A 129 2.70 -10.28 0.88
C THR A 129 3.54 -10.88 2.00
N GLU A 130 2.84 -11.47 2.96
CA GLU A 130 3.44 -12.21 4.06
C GLU A 130 2.57 -13.43 4.39
N GLU A 131 3.18 -14.41 5.03
CA GLU A 131 2.50 -15.59 5.56
C GLU A 131 2.37 -15.44 7.08
N LEU A 132 1.15 -15.56 7.59
CA LEU A 132 0.87 -15.58 9.02
C LEU A 132 0.60 -17.01 9.48
N THR A 133 0.82 -17.29 10.76
CA THR A 133 0.33 -18.52 11.39
C THR A 133 -0.95 -18.24 12.15
N LEU A 134 -2.10 -18.64 11.60
CA LEU A 134 -3.42 -18.43 12.17
C LEU A 134 -4.07 -19.79 12.47
N LEU A 135 -4.47 -20.00 13.73
CA LEU A 135 -5.00 -21.30 14.22
C LEU A 135 -4.09 -22.50 13.90
N GLY A 136 -2.77 -22.28 13.86
CA GLY A 136 -1.78 -23.32 13.58
C GLY A 136 -1.56 -23.64 12.09
N ASN A 137 -2.23 -22.92 11.19
CA ASN A 137 -2.06 -23.05 9.75
C ASN A 137 -1.45 -21.79 9.15
N THR A 138 -0.81 -21.92 7.99
CA THR A 138 -0.41 -20.77 7.17
C THR A 138 -1.65 -20.06 6.65
N ALA A 139 -1.60 -18.73 6.64
CA ALA A 139 -2.58 -17.88 6.00
C ALA A 139 -1.87 -16.75 5.26
N GLU A 140 -2.24 -16.56 4.00
CA GLU A 140 -1.71 -15.54 3.11
C GLU A 140 -2.28 -14.18 3.49
N ALA A 141 -1.43 -13.16 3.52
CA ALA A 141 -1.82 -11.82 3.91
C ALA A 141 -1.05 -10.76 3.13
N ILE A 142 -1.56 -9.52 3.14
CA ILE A 142 -0.81 -8.33 2.77
C ILE A 142 -0.46 -7.56 4.06
N GLY A 143 0.81 -7.41 4.37
CA GLY A 143 1.29 -6.62 5.47
C GLY A 143 1.18 -5.12 5.19
N LEU A 144 0.64 -4.37 6.15
CA LEU A 144 0.50 -2.90 6.03
C LEU A 144 1.61 -2.13 6.75
N GLY A 145 2.55 -2.82 7.41
CA GLY A 145 3.56 -2.17 8.24
C GLY A 145 4.62 -1.36 7.50
N GLY A 146 4.71 -1.51 6.18
CA GLY A 146 5.51 -0.64 5.32
C GLY A 146 4.84 0.69 4.96
N LEU A 147 3.55 0.86 5.31
CA LEU A 147 2.80 2.08 5.06
C LEU A 147 2.99 3.09 6.20
N VAL A 148 3.20 4.35 5.84
CA VAL A 148 3.34 5.44 6.81
C VAL A 148 1.96 5.86 7.27
N ASN A 149 1.69 5.78 8.57
CA ASN A 149 0.46 6.33 9.15
C ASN A 149 0.51 7.87 9.07
N PRO A 150 -0.50 8.54 8.47
CA PRO A 150 -0.50 9.99 8.28
C PRO A 150 -0.62 10.79 9.59
N GLY A 151 -0.80 10.11 10.73
CA GLY A 151 -0.80 10.70 12.07
C GLY A 151 -2.17 10.64 12.73
N THR A 152 -2.23 11.07 13.99
CA THR A 152 -3.46 11.01 14.80
C THR A 152 -4.41 12.16 14.50
N GLY A 153 -5.71 11.89 14.40
CA GLY A 153 -6.75 12.91 14.55
C GLY A 153 -7.81 12.96 13.45
N ASN A 154 -7.50 12.49 12.24
CA ASN A 154 -8.45 12.39 11.12
C ASN A 154 -8.36 11.01 10.46
N PRO A 155 -9.46 10.45 9.95
CA PRO A 155 -9.41 9.30 9.06
C PRO A 155 -8.53 9.57 7.83
N PHE A 156 -8.00 8.52 7.22
CA PHE A 156 -7.20 8.58 6.00
C PHE A 156 -7.64 7.49 5.03
N THR A 157 -7.30 7.62 3.75
CA THR A 157 -7.72 6.63 2.76
C THR A 157 -6.57 5.67 2.45
N ILE A 158 -6.85 4.36 2.40
CA ILE A 158 -5.95 3.38 1.79
C ILE A 158 -6.48 3.07 0.40
N LYS A 159 -5.58 3.11 -0.59
CA LYS A 159 -5.86 2.70 -1.96
C LYS A 159 -5.08 1.43 -2.30
N ILE A 160 -5.76 0.44 -2.89
CA ILE A 160 -5.15 -0.74 -3.52
C ILE A 160 -5.26 -0.61 -5.04
N ASP A 161 -4.19 -0.95 -5.75
CA ASP A 161 -4.23 -1.22 -7.18
C ASP A 161 -3.92 -2.69 -7.39
N ALA A 162 -4.84 -3.42 -8.01
CA ALA A 162 -4.67 -4.84 -8.29
C ALA A 162 -5.32 -5.21 -9.62
N THR A 163 -4.70 -6.18 -10.29
CA THR A 163 -5.20 -6.80 -11.52
C THR A 163 -5.77 -8.17 -11.20
N LEU A 164 -6.96 -8.45 -11.73
CA LEU A 164 -7.65 -9.73 -11.60
C LEU A 164 -7.57 -10.46 -12.94
N HIS A 165 -7.35 -11.77 -12.89
CA HIS A 165 -7.51 -12.70 -13.99
C HIS A 165 -8.43 -13.83 -13.54
N ARG A 166 -9.33 -14.31 -14.41
CA ARG A 166 -10.26 -15.39 -14.07
C ARG A 166 -10.38 -16.40 -15.20
N GLU A 167 -10.22 -17.66 -14.87
CA GLU A 167 -10.38 -18.82 -15.77
C GLU A 167 -11.30 -19.89 -15.17
N SER A 168 -12.36 -19.48 -14.47
CA SER A 168 -13.22 -20.41 -13.72
C SER A 168 -14.63 -20.62 -14.30
N ALA A 169 -15.34 -21.65 -13.84
CA ALA A 169 -16.73 -21.88 -14.26
C ALA A 169 -17.73 -20.95 -13.54
N PHE A 170 -17.46 -20.58 -12.28
CA PHE A 170 -18.37 -19.80 -11.45
C PHE A 170 -18.15 -18.28 -11.54
N ASN A 171 -19.17 -17.50 -11.20
CA ASN A 171 -19.04 -16.04 -11.12
C ASN A 171 -18.61 -15.62 -9.72
N ASN A 172 -17.31 -15.55 -9.51
CA ASN A 172 -16.75 -15.33 -8.19
C ASN A 172 -16.41 -13.86 -7.94
N GLN A 173 -16.49 -13.46 -6.67
CA GLN A 173 -15.97 -12.20 -6.17
C GLN A 173 -14.82 -12.47 -5.20
N VAL A 174 -13.71 -11.75 -5.36
CA VAL A 174 -12.57 -11.80 -4.44
C VAL A 174 -12.37 -10.47 -3.76
N GLY A 175 -11.67 -10.49 -2.64
CA GLY A 175 -11.37 -9.26 -1.94
C GLY A 175 -10.52 -9.44 -0.72
N PHE A 176 -10.46 -8.37 0.06
CA PHE A 176 -9.68 -8.31 1.28
C PHE A 176 -10.47 -7.66 2.41
N TYR A 177 -10.20 -8.07 3.65
CA TYR A 177 -10.69 -7.43 4.86
C TYR A 177 -9.52 -7.08 5.78
N LEU A 178 -9.70 -6.05 6.61
CA LEU A 178 -8.68 -5.60 7.54
C LEU A 178 -8.65 -6.49 8.79
N ALA A 179 -7.46 -6.91 9.21
CA ALA A 179 -7.26 -7.69 10.43
C ALA A 179 -5.99 -7.26 11.17
N ASN A 180 -5.91 -7.59 12.45
CA ASN A 180 -4.63 -7.57 13.15
C ASN A 180 -3.82 -8.84 12.81
N ARG A 181 -2.54 -8.85 13.18
CA ARG A 181 -1.64 -10.00 12.95
C ARG A 181 -2.03 -11.29 13.70
N GLN A 182 -2.97 -11.22 14.64
CA GLN A 182 -3.56 -12.39 15.31
C GLN A 182 -4.85 -12.87 14.61
N GLY A 183 -5.21 -12.27 13.47
CA GLY A 183 -6.41 -12.60 12.68
C GLY A 183 -7.72 -12.03 13.24
N GLY A 184 -7.68 -11.12 14.22
CA GLY A 184 -8.88 -10.41 14.64
C GLY A 184 -9.30 -9.37 13.58
N ILE A 185 -10.55 -9.44 13.12
CA ILE A 185 -11.12 -8.53 12.12
C ILE A 185 -11.23 -7.14 12.73
N ILE A 186 -10.66 -6.15 12.05
CA ILE A 186 -10.70 -4.74 12.45
C ILE A 186 -11.77 -4.05 11.62
N ASP A 187 -12.69 -3.34 12.28
CA ASP A 187 -13.57 -2.39 11.61
C ASP A 187 -12.73 -1.18 11.13
N PRO A 188 -12.67 -0.91 9.81
CA PRO A 188 -11.81 0.13 9.26
C PRO A 188 -12.18 1.53 9.78
N LEU A 189 -13.45 1.80 10.13
CA LEU A 189 -13.91 3.12 10.55
C LEU A 189 -13.67 3.40 12.03
N THR A 190 -13.69 2.37 12.87
CA THR A 190 -13.52 2.52 14.33
C THR A 190 -12.16 2.08 14.84
N GLY A 191 -11.45 1.24 14.09
CA GLY A 191 -10.20 0.60 14.50
C GLY A 191 -10.38 -0.47 15.57
N GLN A 192 -11.61 -0.84 15.91
CA GLN A 192 -11.89 -1.86 16.91
C GLN A 192 -11.88 -3.25 16.30
N VAL A 193 -11.44 -4.24 17.08
CA VAL A 193 -11.59 -5.65 16.70
C VAL A 193 -13.05 -6.06 16.90
N VAL A 194 -13.74 -6.40 15.82
CA VAL A 194 -15.18 -6.75 15.82
C VAL A 194 -15.43 -8.25 15.89
N ALA A 195 -14.45 -9.07 15.50
CA ALA A 195 -14.48 -10.52 15.66
C ALA A 195 -13.05 -11.09 15.76
N GLY A 196 -12.87 -12.16 16.54
CA GLY A 196 -11.59 -12.84 16.71
C GLY A 196 -11.65 -14.30 16.25
N LEU A 197 -10.52 -14.84 15.79
CA LEU A 197 -10.41 -16.22 15.26
C LEU A 197 -10.83 -17.31 16.27
N ASN A 198 -10.61 -17.07 17.57
CA ASN A 198 -11.00 -18.01 18.62
C ASN A 198 -12.48 -17.87 19.04
N GLY A 199 -13.23 -17.00 18.36
CA GLY A 199 -14.65 -16.76 18.60
C GLY A 199 -15.57 -17.71 17.84
N ASP A 200 -16.84 -17.33 17.73
CA ASP A 200 -17.83 -18.05 16.94
C ASP A 200 -17.56 -17.91 15.43
N ARG A 201 -17.55 -19.03 14.70
CA ARG A 201 -17.28 -19.07 13.26
C ARG A 201 -18.26 -18.21 12.46
N SER A 202 -19.56 -18.33 12.74
CA SER A 202 -20.59 -17.60 12.01
C SER A 202 -20.47 -16.10 12.22
N THR A 203 -20.16 -15.68 13.45
CA THR A 203 -19.87 -14.29 13.78
C THR A 203 -18.64 -13.79 13.03
N TYR A 204 -17.56 -14.57 13.00
CA TYR A 204 -16.35 -14.21 12.27
C TYR A 204 -16.61 -14.02 10.77
N LEU A 205 -17.26 -14.99 10.12
CA LEU A 205 -17.53 -14.92 8.68
C LEU A 205 -18.56 -13.83 8.33
N ALA A 206 -19.56 -13.58 9.19
CA ALA A 206 -20.43 -12.42 9.04
C ALA A 206 -19.64 -11.10 9.14
N SER A 207 -18.67 -11.02 10.06
CA SER A 207 -17.78 -9.86 10.17
C SER A 207 -16.87 -9.70 8.95
N VAL A 208 -16.41 -10.78 8.30
CA VAL A 208 -15.69 -10.68 7.01
C VAL A 208 -16.58 -10.01 5.97
N VAL A 209 -17.82 -10.50 5.82
CA VAL A 209 -18.76 -9.94 4.83
C VAL A 209 -19.04 -8.46 5.09
N ASN A 210 -19.25 -8.09 6.35
CA ASN A 210 -19.62 -6.74 6.74
C ASN A 210 -18.45 -5.74 6.78
N ASN A 211 -17.20 -6.21 6.79
CA ASN A 211 -15.99 -5.38 6.92
C ASN A 211 -14.99 -5.65 5.79
N ALA A 212 -15.45 -6.18 4.66
CA ALA A 212 -14.66 -6.22 3.44
C ALA A 212 -14.27 -4.80 3.03
N VAL A 213 -13.00 -4.56 2.76
CA VAL A 213 -12.46 -3.22 2.45
C VAL A 213 -12.15 -3.03 0.98
N PHE A 214 -11.83 -4.11 0.28
CA PHE A 214 -11.62 -4.13 -1.17
C PHE A 214 -12.33 -5.35 -1.75
N SER A 215 -13.02 -5.17 -2.87
CA SER A 215 -13.69 -6.26 -3.57
C SER A 215 -13.67 -6.06 -5.08
N GLY A 216 -13.72 -7.17 -5.82
CA GLY A 216 -13.78 -7.14 -7.28
C GLY A 216 -14.13 -8.50 -7.86
N ASP A 217 -14.69 -8.46 -9.05
CA ASP A 217 -14.99 -9.61 -9.87
C ASP A 217 -14.66 -9.29 -11.33
N VAL A 218 -14.54 -10.34 -12.13
CA VAL A 218 -14.27 -10.21 -13.57
C VAL A 218 -15.00 -11.32 -14.31
N ALA A 219 -15.39 -11.06 -15.55
CA ALA A 219 -16.01 -12.06 -16.42
C ALA A 219 -15.07 -13.25 -16.68
N ASN A 220 -15.64 -14.39 -17.09
CA ASN A 220 -14.84 -15.57 -17.41
C ASN A 220 -13.88 -15.28 -18.59
N ASN A 221 -12.67 -15.82 -18.53
CA ASN A 221 -11.62 -15.63 -19.53
C ASN A 221 -11.32 -14.15 -19.80
N ALA A 222 -11.36 -13.33 -18.75
CA ALA A 222 -11.11 -11.91 -18.84
C ALA A 222 -10.16 -11.43 -17.74
N SER A 223 -9.72 -10.19 -17.87
CA SER A 223 -8.89 -9.51 -16.89
C SER A 223 -9.48 -8.15 -16.57
N GLY A 224 -9.28 -7.71 -15.33
CA GLY A 224 -9.89 -6.49 -14.81
C GLY A 224 -9.15 -5.93 -13.61
N SER A 225 -9.81 -5.01 -12.92
CA SER A 225 -9.30 -4.36 -11.71
C SER A 225 -10.30 -4.51 -10.58
N MET A 226 -9.85 -4.30 -9.34
CA MET A 226 -10.74 -4.23 -8.18
C MET A 226 -11.80 -3.14 -8.40
N ALA A 227 -13.07 -3.46 -8.14
CA ALA A 227 -14.16 -2.50 -8.24
C ALA A 227 -14.06 -1.47 -7.10
N ASP A 228 -13.88 -1.97 -5.88
CA ASP A 228 -13.62 -1.18 -4.69
C ASP A 228 -12.11 -1.14 -4.43
N SER A 229 -11.49 -0.02 -4.80
CA SER A 229 -10.03 0.15 -4.73
C SER A 229 -9.58 1.13 -3.63
N THR A 230 -10.52 1.72 -2.89
CA THR A 230 -10.23 2.69 -1.82
C THR A 230 -11.09 2.44 -0.60
N VAL A 231 -10.51 2.60 0.60
CA VAL A 231 -11.22 2.49 1.87
C VAL A 231 -10.79 3.61 2.81
N GLU A 232 -11.75 4.24 3.49
CA GLU A 232 -11.46 5.16 4.59
C GLU A 232 -11.12 4.37 5.86
N VAL A 233 -10.05 4.75 6.54
CA VAL A 233 -9.46 4.06 7.67
C VAL A 233 -9.26 5.02 8.83
N SER A 234 -9.65 4.59 10.02
CA SER A 234 -9.47 5.34 11.25
C SER A 234 -8.00 5.59 11.56
N SER A 235 -7.65 6.82 11.98
CA SER A 235 -6.31 7.11 12.53
C SER A 235 -5.99 6.36 13.82
N ALA A 236 -6.96 5.67 14.44
CA ALA A 236 -6.72 4.79 15.57
C ALA A 236 -6.04 3.46 15.18
N ILE A 237 -6.01 3.10 13.89
CA ILE A 237 -5.43 1.84 13.41
C ILE A 237 -3.92 1.97 13.29
N ASP A 238 -3.20 1.07 13.97
CA ASP A 238 -1.76 0.91 13.82
C ASP A 238 -1.45 -0.01 12.62
N LEU A 239 -1.10 0.61 11.49
CA LEU A 239 -0.76 -0.12 10.26
C LEU A 239 0.44 -1.07 10.43
N SER A 240 1.32 -0.85 11.43
CA SER A 240 2.43 -1.78 11.71
C SER A 240 1.96 -3.15 12.23
N ASN A 241 0.79 -3.18 12.86
CA ASN A 241 0.16 -4.39 13.39
C ASN A 241 -1.09 -4.82 12.59
N ALA A 242 -1.36 -4.16 11.46
CA ALA A 242 -2.49 -4.47 10.60
C ALA A 242 -2.05 -5.20 9.33
N VAL A 243 -2.95 -6.05 8.84
CA VAL A 243 -2.80 -6.84 7.62
C VAL A 243 -4.12 -6.84 6.86
N LEU A 244 -4.06 -7.11 5.56
CA LEU A 244 -5.23 -7.48 4.78
C LEU A 244 -5.24 -8.99 4.57
N LEU A 245 -6.34 -9.63 4.96
CA LEU A 245 -6.57 -11.05 4.71
C LEU A 245 -7.50 -11.22 3.52
N PRO A 246 -7.21 -12.15 2.59
CA PRO A 246 -8.01 -12.37 1.41
C PRO A 246 -9.26 -13.21 1.71
N PHE A 247 -10.27 -13.05 0.86
CA PHE A 247 -11.44 -13.91 0.79
C PHE A 247 -11.86 -14.16 -0.66
N LEU A 248 -12.62 -15.24 -0.84
CA LEU A 248 -13.30 -15.62 -2.08
C LEU A 248 -14.77 -15.87 -1.77
N VAL A 249 -15.67 -15.29 -2.57
CA VAL A 249 -17.10 -15.59 -2.60
C VAL A 249 -17.41 -16.29 -3.92
N VAL A 250 -18.03 -17.47 -3.84
CA VAL A 250 -18.23 -18.35 -5.00
C VAL A 250 -19.62 -18.19 -5.59
N ASP A 251 -19.67 -18.06 -6.92
CA ASP A 251 -20.89 -17.93 -7.73
C ASP A 251 -21.88 -16.85 -7.27
N THR A 252 -21.38 -15.84 -6.58
CA THR A 252 -22.15 -14.69 -6.10
C THR A 252 -21.21 -13.56 -5.64
N ASN A 253 -21.79 -12.52 -5.02
CA ASN A 253 -21.05 -11.44 -4.38
C ASN A 253 -21.32 -11.40 -2.87
N LEU A 254 -20.65 -10.50 -2.15
CA LEU A 254 -20.80 -10.33 -0.70
C LEU A 254 -22.26 -10.23 -0.22
N ALA A 255 -23.14 -9.59 -0.99
CA ALA A 255 -24.56 -9.47 -0.64
C ALA A 255 -25.35 -10.78 -0.81
N GLY A 256 -24.82 -11.72 -1.59
CA GLY A 256 -25.39 -13.06 -1.82
C GLY A 256 -24.78 -14.16 -0.96
N VAL A 257 -23.87 -13.85 -0.04
CA VAL A 257 -23.29 -14.85 0.88
C VAL A 257 -24.40 -15.50 1.72
N ASN A 258 -24.41 -16.84 1.78
CA ASN A 258 -25.34 -17.58 2.62
C ASN A 258 -24.94 -17.43 4.09
N THR A 259 -25.55 -16.51 4.82
CA THR A 259 -25.22 -16.22 6.22
C THR A 259 -25.67 -17.29 7.22
N THR A 260 -26.35 -18.34 6.75
CA THR A 260 -26.71 -19.49 7.59
C THR A 260 -25.62 -20.55 7.60
N THR A 261 -25.04 -20.84 6.44
CA THR A 261 -24.05 -21.93 6.26
C THR A 261 -22.63 -21.41 6.06
N PHE A 262 -22.49 -20.25 5.40
CA PHE A 262 -21.24 -19.70 4.89
C PHE A 262 -20.49 -20.73 4.03
N GLU A 263 -21.21 -21.44 3.17
CA GLU A 263 -20.65 -22.47 2.27
C GLU A 263 -20.06 -21.89 0.98
N ASN A 264 -20.47 -20.68 0.61
CA ASN A 264 -20.05 -19.97 -0.60
C ASN A 264 -19.04 -18.86 -0.33
N ILE A 265 -18.38 -18.89 0.83
CA ILE A 265 -17.29 -17.97 1.17
C ILE A 265 -16.11 -18.75 1.76
N TYR A 266 -14.92 -18.47 1.24
CA TYR A 266 -13.66 -19.03 1.68
C TYR A 266 -12.70 -17.91 2.12
N VAL A 267 -11.92 -18.18 3.15
CA VAL A 267 -10.92 -17.27 3.71
C VAL A 267 -9.59 -17.98 3.88
N ALA A 268 -8.48 -17.24 3.94
CA ALA A 268 -7.14 -17.80 4.16
C ALA A 268 -6.98 -18.52 5.51
N THR A 269 -7.86 -18.26 6.49
CA THR A 269 -7.85 -19.01 7.75
C THR A 269 -8.57 -20.35 7.57
N LEU A 270 -7.81 -21.38 7.15
CA LEU A 270 -8.30 -22.71 6.80
C LEU A 270 -9.40 -23.26 7.72
N GLY A 271 -9.19 -23.23 9.03
CA GLY A 271 -10.15 -23.79 10.01
C GLY A 271 -11.55 -23.17 10.01
N LEU A 272 -11.79 -22.09 9.26
CA LEU A 272 -13.10 -21.45 9.11
C LEU A 272 -13.85 -21.87 7.83
N ASN A 273 -13.20 -22.51 6.86
CA ASN A 273 -13.84 -22.93 5.61
C ASN A 273 -14.79 -24.13 5.87
N ALA A 274 -15.99 -24.10 5.27
CA ALA A 274 -17.07 -25.04 5.59
C ALA A 274 -16.78 -26.50 5.17
N ASP A 275 -15.81 -26.69 4.31
CA ASP A 275 -15.51 -27.94 3.62
C ASP A 275 -14.43 -28.79 4.33
N ASN A 276 -14.40 -28.69 5.65
CA ASN A 276 -13.37 -29.25 6.56
C ASN A 276 -12.03 -28.51 6.53
N GLY A 277 -12.08 -27.22 6.22
CA GLY A 277 -10.94 -26.34 6.27
C GLY A 277 -9.94 -26.56 5.15
N THR A 278 -10.44 -26.80 3.94
CA THR A 278 -9.56 -26.89 2.77
C THR A 278 -8.98 -25.52 2.46
N ASP A 279 -7.81 -25.55 1.84
CA ASP A 279 -7.13 -24.38 1.34
C ASP A 279 -7.73 -23.94 0.00
N HIS A 280 -8.07 -22.66 -0.07
CA HIS A 280 -8.68 -22.01 -1.24
C HIS A 280 -7.91 -20.75 -1.65
N VAL A 281 -6.82 -20.41 -0.95
CA VAL A 281 -6.04 -19.22 -1.23
C VAL A 281 -4.56 -19.57 -1.14
N ARG A 282 -3.76 -19.16 -2.12
CA ARG A 282 -2.32 -19.43 -2.10
C ARG A 282 -1.52 -18.28 -2.67
N LEU A 283 -0.32 -18.05 -2.14
CA LEU A 283 0.65 -17.20 -2.83
C LEU A 283 1.29 -17.97 -4.00
N LEU A 284 1.07 -17.48 -5.22
CA LEU A 284 1.71 -18.00 -6.44
C LEU A 284 3.04 -17.29 -6.73
N GLY A 285 3.32 -16.21 -6.00
CA GLY A 285 4.53 -15.42 -6.05
C GLY A 285 4.34 -14.09 -5.32
N ASP A 286 5.35 -13.22 -5.39
CA ASP A 286 5.31 -11.91 -4.74
C ASP A 286 4.08 -11.11 -5.18
N ASN A 287 3.20 -10.84 -4.21
CA ASN A 287 1.97 -10.06 -4.41
C ASN A 287 0.97 -10.71 -5.38
N VAL A 288 1.07 -12.02 -5.60
CA VAL A 288 0.15 -12.78 -6.45
C VAL A 288 -0.57 -13.83 -5.62
N PHE A 289 -1.88 -13.64 -5.46
CA PHE A 289 -2.77 -14.59 -4.81
C PHE A 289 -3.49 -15.41 -5.88
N GLY A 290 -3.44 -16.73 -5.77
CA GLY A 290 -4.29 -17.67 -6.49
C GLY A 290 -5.44 -18.12 -5.61
N PHE A 291 -6.57 -18.43 -6.23
CA PHE A 291 -7.81 -18.84 -5.58
C PHE A 291 -8.40 -20.05 -6.28
N GLU A 292 -9.03 -20.94 -5.51
CA GLU A 292 -9.74 -22.14 -5.99
C GLU A 292 -11.22 -22.04 -5.59
N ASP A 293 -12.15 -22.16 -6.54
CA ASP A 293 -13.58 -21.93 -6.34
C ASP A 293 -14.40 -23.19 -6.05
N LEU A 294 -13.82 -24.37 -6.29
CA LEU A 294 -14.46 -25.66 -6.03
C LEU A 294 -14.22 -26.15 -4.60
N ALA A 295 -15.32 -26.53 -3.93
CA ALA A 295 -15.26 -27.14 -2.60
C ALA A 295 -14.32 -28.35 -2.56
N ARG A 296 -13.61 -28.53 -1.42
CA ARG A 296 -12.59 -29.56 -1.22
C ARG A 296 -11.35 -29.39 -2.11
N GLY A 297 -11.08 -28.15 -2.52
CA GLY A 297 -9.86 -27.75 -3.21
C GLY A 297 -9.80 -28.13 -4.69
N GLY A 298 -10.95 -28.46 -5.30
CA GLY A 298 -11.08 -28.81 -6.73
C GLY A 298 -9.91 -29.59 -7.32
N ASP A 299 -9.21 -29.03 -8.31
CA ASP A 299 -8.02 -29.61 -8.92
C ASP A 299 -6.68 -29.06 -8.37
N ASN A 300 -6.75 -28.06 -7.49
CA ASN A 300 -5.66 -27.52 -6.66
C ASN A 300 -4.57 -26.77 -7.45
N ASP A 301 -4.91 -26.17 -8.59
CA ASP A 301 -3.98 -25.28 -9.31
C ASP A 301 -4.14 -23.80 -8.90
N PHE A 302 -5.23 -23.44 -8.21
CA PHE A 302 -5.49 -22.10 -7.68
C PHE A 302 -5.47 -21.01 -8.78
N ASP A 303 -5.82 -21.36 -10.02
CA ASP A 303 -5.87 -20.41 -11.14
C ASP A 303 -7.28 -19.96 -11.55
N ASP A 304 -8.32 -20.45 -10.84
CA ASP A 304 -9.70 -20.02 -11.02
C ASP A 304 -9.83 -18.49 -10.96
N ILE A 305 -9.23 -17.88 -9.95
CA ILE A 305 -8.96 -16.44 -9.91
C ILE A 305 -7.52 -16.17 -9.47
N ILE A 306 -6.87 -15.25 -10.17
CA ILE A 306 -5.56 -14.70 -9.77
C ILE A 306 -5.71 -13.21 -9.49
N VAL A 307 -5.28 -12.79 -8.31
CA VAL A 307 -5.17 -11.38 -7.91
C VAL A 307 -3.70 -11.00 -7.80
N LYS A 308 -3.26 -10.11 -8.69
CA LYS A 308 -1.93 -9.49 -8.63
C LYS A 308 -2.06 -8.10 -8.04
N VAL A 309 -1.52 -7.90 -6.84
CA VAL A 309 -1.49 -6.59 -6.20
C VAL A 309 -0.32 -5.78 -6.75
N ASN A 310 -0.67 -4.76 -7.51
CA ASN A 310 0.25 -3.85 -8.18
C ASN A 310 0.74 -2.75 -7.27
N SER A 311 -0.06 -2.26 -6.32
CA SER A 311 0.38 -1.31 -5.28
C SER A 311 -0.61 -1.21 -4.13
N ILE A 312 -0.15 -0.74 -2.98
CA ILE A 312 -1.00 -0.34 -1.85
C ILE A 312 -0.42 0.90 -1.18
N ASN A 313 -1.26 1.91 -0.92
CA ASN A 313 -0.81 3.24 -0.50
C ASN A 313 -1.81 3.94 0.41
N VAL A 314 -1.30 4.85 1.24
CA VAL A 314 -2.13 5.88 1.90
C VAL A 314 -2.23 7.06 0.94
N VAL A 315 -3.45 7.53 0.69
CA VAL A 315 -3.78 8.67 -0.18
C VAL A 315 -4.49 9.78 0.57
#